data_AF-A0A497KK69-F1
#
_entry.id   AF-A0A497KK69-F1
#
_cell.length_a   1.000
_cell.length_b   1.000
_cell.length_c   1.000
_cell.angle_alpha   90.00
_cell.angle_beta   90.00
_cell.angle_gamma   90.00
#
_symmetry.space_group_name_H-M   'P 1'
#
loop_
_entity.id
_entity.type
_entity.pdbx_description
1 polymer ?
#
loop_
_entity_poly.entity_id
_entity_poly.type
_entity_poly.pdbx_seq_one_letter_code
_entity_poly.pdbx_strand_id
1 'polypeptide(L)'
;MDHVWGSQLNDKKELARKWKGTTSDPNTDFPSAEEGDVCLDYVKKGFYEFTNNFWKRQGIPPGLIGLWDQETIPDGWLKCDGNNGTPNIQGRFVRGASSSAGTTGGSASVSHSHTATGSDVWYGTLVKVWEGGSPLDYVKYFRHYHPVTSTAVTIDLLPSYIALHFIMKG
;
A
#
# COMPACT_ATOMS: atom_id res chain seq x y z
N MET A 1 -25.78 40.80 -0.69
CA MET A 1 -24.94 39.93 0.12
C MET A 1 -25.89 39.09 0.93
N ASP A 2 -26.19 37.88 0.48
CA ASP A 2 -27.07 37.00 1.25
C ASP A 2 -26.31 36.63 2.52
N HIS A 3 -26.82 37.11 3.66
CA HIS A 3 -26.20 36.89 4.95
C HIS A 3 -26.14 35.38 5.19
N VAL A 4 -24.96 34.87 5.56
CA VAL A 4 -24.64 33.44 5.79
C VAL A 4 -25.69 32.69 6.61
N TRP A 5 -26.40 33.40 7.49
CA TRP A 5 -27.48 32.87 8.33
C TRP A 5 -28.74 32.48 7.53
N GLY A 6 -29.05 33.20 6.45
CA GLY A 6 -30.24 32.94 5.62
C GLY A 6 -30.10 31.67 4.78
N SER A 7 -28.92 31.43 4.19
CA SER A 7 -28.64 30.18 3.46
C SER A 7 -28.66 28.98 4.40
N GLN A 8 -27.97 29.06 5.55
CA GLN A 8 -27.96 27.99 6.56
C GLN A 8 -29.36 27.64 7.08
N LEU A 9 -30.25 28.63 7.22
CA LEU A 9 -31.62 28.39 7.66
C LEU A 9 -32.44 27.69 6.56
N ASN A 10 -32.26 28.09 5.30
CA ASN A 10 -32.92 27.44 4.17
C ASN A 10 -32.44 26.00 4.00
N ASP A 11 -31.14 25.73 4.15
CA ASP A 11 -30.60 24.38 4.10
C ASP A 11 -31.22 23.48 5.18
N LYS A 12 -31.36 23.99 6.41
CA LYS A 12 -32.03 23.26 7.50
C LYS A 12 -33.51 23.00 7.23
N LYS A 13 -34.22 23.96 6.62
CA LYS A 13 -35.63 23.78 6.24
C LYS A 13 -35.78 22.74 5.13
N GLU A 14 -34.89 22.75 4.15
CA GLU A 14 -34.86 21.76 3.08
C GLU A 14 -34.60 20.35 3.62
N LEU A 15 -33.63 20.20 4.53
CA LEU A 15 -33.38 18.92 5.21
C LEU A 15 -34.59 18.46 6.03
N ALA A 16 -35.23 19.37 6.77
CA ALA A 16 -36.42 19.05 7.55
C ALA A 16 -37.62 18.66 6.66
N ARG A 17 -37.76 19.26 5.47
CA ARG A 17 -38.81 18.90 4.51
C ARG A 17 -38.62 17.50 3.94
N LYS A 18 -37.36 17.13 3.67
CA LYS A 18 -36.98 15.82 3.11
C LYS A 18 -37.08 14.67 4.11
N TRP A 19 -37.08 14.97 5.40
CA TRP A 19 -37.18 13.96 6.45
C TRP A 19 -38.58 13.33 6.52
N LYS A 20 -38.67 12.01 6.38
CA LYS A 20 -39.92 11.24 6.48
C LYS A 20 -40.10 10.45 7.76
N GLY A 21 -39.20 10.62 8.73
CA GLY A 21 -39.28 9.91 10.01
C GLY A 21 -38.49 8.62 10.04
N THR A 22 -38.91 7.75 10.95
CA THR A 22 -38.27 6.45 11.19
C THR A 22 -39.18 5.32 10.73
N THR A 23 -38.60 4.24 10.22
CA THR A 23 -39.32 2.99 9.92
C THR A 23 -38.89 1.85 10.85
N SER A 24 -39.81 0.90 11.08
CA SER A 24 -39.62 -0.33 11.85
C SER A 24 -39.30 -1.54 10.97
N ASP A 25 -39.65 -1.52 9.68
CA ASP A 25 -39.26 -2.55 8.72
C ASP A 25 -38.96 -1.87 7.36
N PRO A 26 -37.70 -1.83 6.92
CA PRO A 26 -37.30 -1.18 5.68
C PRO A 26 -37.69 -1.97 4.42
N ASN A 27 -38.36 -3.11 4.53
CA ASN A 27 -38.85 -3.81 3.35
C ASN A 27 -40.36 -3.61 3.15
N THR A 28 -41.09 -3.22 4.19
CA THR A 28 -42.56 -3.15 4.17
C THR A 28 -43.15 -1.83 4.70
N ASP A 29 -42.41 -1.11 5.55
CA ASP A 29 -42.93 0.01 6.33
C ASP A 29 -42.28 1.35 5.93
N PHE A 30 -41.73 1.44 4.72
CA PHE A 30 -41.20 2.70 4.25
C PHE A 30 -42.34 3.68 3.87
N PRO A 31 -42.23 4.97 4.25
CA PRO A 31 -43.25 5.95 3.91
C PRO A 31 -43.26 6.24 2.40
N SER A 32 -44.40 6.75 1.90
CA SER A 32 -44.46 7.36 0.57
C SER A 32 -43.45 8.50 0.48
N ALA A 33 -42.67 8.54 -0.59
CA ALA A 33 -41.60 9.51 -0.77
C ALA A 33 -41.46 9.98 -2.22
N GLU A 34 -40.82 11.13 -2.35
CA GLU A 34 -40.35 11.72 -3.58
C GLU A 34 -38.81 11.69 -3.61
N GLU A 35 -38.23 11.94 -4.79
CA GLU A 35 -36.78 11.88 -4.99
C GLU A 35 -36.02 12.78 -3.98
N GLY A 36 -35.04 12.20 -3.29
CA GLY A 36 -34.20 12.87 -2.30
C GLY A 36 -34.82 12.99 -0.90
N ASP A 37 -35.99 12.41 -0.66
CA ASP A 37 -36.51 12.22 0.69
C ASP A 37 -35.67 11.21 1.46
N VAL A 38 -35.62 11.36 2.79
CA VAL A 38 -34.72 10.59 3.65
C VAL A 38 -35.46 10.06 4.88
N CYS A 39 -35.08 8.86 5.32
CA CYS A 39 -35.60 8.27 6.56
C CYS A 39 -34.51 7.48 7.29
N LEU A 40 -34.74 7.19 8.57
CA LEU A 40 -33.91 6.25 9.33
C LEU A 40 -34.67 4.94 9.53
N ASP A 41 -33.97 3.82 9.45
CA ASP A 41 -34.48 2.52 9.86
C ASP A 41 -33.89 2.15 11.22
N TYR A 42 -34.75 1.88 12.18
CA TYR A 42 -34.36 1.49 13.52
C TYR A 42 -33.86 0.04 13.61
N VAL A 43 -34.39 -0.86 12.79
CA VAL A 43 -34.07 -2.30 12.82
C VAL A 43 -32.75 -2.58 12.10
N LYS A 44 -32.54 -2.10 10.87
CA LYS A 44 -31.24 -2.23 10.18
C LYS A 44 -30.25 -1.10 10.52
N LYS A 45 -30.62 -0.19 11.45
CA LYS A 45 -29.78 0.90 11.96
C LYS A 45 -29.10 1.67 10.81
N GLY A 46 -29.91 2.13 9.86
CA GLY A 46 -29.42 2.67 8.60
C GLY A 46 -30.09 4.00 8.23
N PHE A 47 -29.35 4.85 7.54
CA PHE A 47 -29.88 6.02 6.85
C PHE A 47 -30.28 5.61 5.43
N TYR A 48 -31.45 6.05 4.98
CA TYR A 48 -32.00 5.72 3.67
C TYR A 48 -32.39 6.99 2.94
N GLU A 49 -32.16 7.01 1.63
CA GLU A 49 -32.59 8.07 0.71
C GLU A 49 -33.46 7.43 -0.37
N PHE A 50 -34.59 8.07 -0.68
CA PHE A 50 -35.44 7.66 -1.77
C PHE A 50 -34.86 8.16 -3.09
N THR A 51 -34.40 7.24 -3.93
CA THR A 51 -33.82 7.55 -5.24
C THR A 51 -34.29 6.57 -6.29
N ASN A 52 -34.54 7.04 -7.51
CA ASN A 52 -34.97 6.20 -8.63
C ASN A 52 -36.19 5.32 -8.31
N ASN A 53 -37.14 5.86 -7.55
CA ASN A 53 -38.38 5.19 -7.13
C ASN A 53 -38.19 4.01 -6.15
N PHE A 54 -37.08 3.97 -5.40
CA PHE A 54 -36.88 3.02 -4.30
C PHE A 54 -36.07 3.64 -3.15
N TRP A 55 -36.23 3.08 -1.94
CA TRP A 55 -35.42 3.47 -0.78
C TRP A 55 -34.05 2.78 -0.84
N LYS A 56 -32.99 3.58 -0.93
CA LYS A 56 -31.60 3.11 -0.97
C LYS A 56 -30.93 3.37 0.37
N ARG A 57 -30.35 2.33 0.97
CA ARG A 57 -29.51 2.50 2.17
C ARG A 57 -28.26 3.29 1.79
N GLN A 58 -28.10 4.45 2.42
CA GLN A 58 -26.89 5.23 2.36
C GLN A 58 -25.86 4.57 3.28
N GLY A 59 -24.79 4.08 2.69
CA GLY A 59 -23.75 3.33 3.38
C GLY A 59 -22.38 3.64 2.80
N ILE A 60 -21.38 2.97 3.35
CA ILE A 60 -20.02 3.02 2.81
C ILE A 60 -20.06 2.51 1.36
N PRO A 61 -19.55 3.26 0.37
CA PRO A 61 -19.58 2.85 -1.01
C PRO A 61 -18.75 1.57 -1.20
N PRO A 62 -19.21 0.62 -2.04
CA PRO A 62 -18.40 -0.55 -2.41
C PRO A 62 -17.05 -0.12 -3.00
N GLY A 63 -16.02 -0.89 -2.71
CA GLY A 63 -14.64 -0.59 -3.12
C GLY A 63 -13.86 0.32 -2.17
N LEU A 64 -14.51 0.89 -1.14
CA LEU A 64 -13.77 1.62 -0.09
C LEU A 64 -12.87 0.65 0.68
N ILE A 65 -11.59 1.00 0.82
CA ILE A 65 -10.61 0.23 1.58
C ILE A 65 -10.38 0.88 2.93
N GLY A 66 -10.52 0.10 3.99
CA GLY A 66 -10.25 0.49 5.37
C GLY A 66 -9.13 -0.35 6.01
N LEU A 67 -8.63 0.14 7.15
CA LEU A 67 -7.72 -0.60 8.03
C LEU A 67 -8.54 -1.37 9.07
N TRP A 68 -8.08 -2.58 9.41
CA TRP A 68 -8.78 -3.47 10.33
C TRP A 68 -7.78 -4.25 11.19
N ASP A 69 -8.02 -4.28 12.49
CA ASP A 69 -7.08 -4.82 13.49
C ASP A 69 -7.39 -6.26 13.93
N GLN A 70 -8.53 -6.81 13.52
CA GLN A 70 -8.96 -8.17 13.89
C GLN A 70 -8.78 -9.16 12.73
N GLU A 71 -8.58 -10.44 13.04
CA GLU A 71 -8.53 -11.49 12.01
C GLU A 71 -9.89 -11.79 11.38
N THR A 72 -10.97 -11.64 12.16
CA THR A 72 -12.34 -11.86 11.67
C THR A 72 -12.80 -10.65 10.88
N ILE A 73 -13.07 -10.84 9.59
CA ILE A 73 -13.55 -9.79 8.70
C ILE A 73 -15.06 -9.59 8.92
N PRO A 74 -15.55 -8.36 9.12
CA PRO A 74 -16.96 -8.10 9.35
C PRO A 74 -17.81 -8.36 8.10
N ASP A 75 -19.08 -8.71 8.30
CA ASP A 75 -20.02 -8.97 7.20
C ASP A 75 -20.12 -7.79 6.23
N GLY A 76 -20.13 -8.12 4.93
CA GLY A 76 -20.13 -7.12 3.86
C GLY A 76 -18.78 -6.46 3.62
N TRP A 77 -17.70 -6.98 4.18
CA TRP A 77 -16.32 -6.62 3.86
C TRP A 77 -15.54 -7.84 3.38
N LEU A 78 -14.49 -7.57 2.61
CA LEU A 78 -13.62 -8.58 2.02
C LEU A 78 -12.18 -8.24 2.37
N LYS A 79 -11.34 -9.25 2.63
CA LYS A 79 -9.89 -9.03 2.81
C LYS A 79 -9.27 -8.60 1.47
N CYS A 80 -8.38 -7.63 1.47
CA CYS A 80 -7.67 -7.19 0.27
C CYS A 80 -6.49 -8.11 -0.06
N ASP A 81 -6.80 -9.33 -0.51
CA ASP A 81 -5.85 -10.42 -0.76
C ASP A 81 -5.72 -10.82 -2.24
N GLY A 82 -6.49 -10.17 -3.12
CA GLY A 82 -6.54 -10.51 -4.55
C GLY A 82 -7.71 -11.41 -4.94
N ASN A 83 -8.46 -11.94 -3.96
CA ASN A 83 -9.64 -12.75 -4.21
C ASN A 83 -10.91 -11.89 -4.26
N ASN A 84 -11.97 -12.43 -4.86
CA ASN A 84 -13.30 -11.81 -4.90
C ASN A 84 -13.30 -10.36 -5.45
N GLY A 85 -12.41 -10.08 -6.41
CA GLY A 85 -12.28 -8.76 -7.03
C GLY A 85 -11.58 -7.71 -6.17
N THR A 86 -11.02 -8.09 -5.01
CA THR A 86 -10.22 -7.19 -4.17
C THR A 86 -8.80 -7.03 -4.73
N PRO A 87 -8.12 -5.91 -4.49
CA PRO A 87 -6.70 -5.79 -4.82
C PRO A 87 -5.84 -6.56 -3.81
N ASN A 88 -4.73 -7.14 -4.26
CA ASN A 88 -3.76 -7.78 -3.37
C ASN A 88 -2.74 -6.75 -2.83
N ILE A 89 -3.03 -6.17 -1.66
CA ILE A 89 -2.19 -5.15 -1.00
C ILE A 89 -1.62 -5.60 0.35
N GLN A 90 -1.64 -6.90 0.63
CA GLN A 90 -1.06 -7.46 1.85
C GLN A 90 0.46 -7.22 1.90
N GLY A 91 0.96 -6.81 3.06
CA GLY A 91 2.39 -6.53 3.25
C GLY A 91 2.91 -5.32 2.45
N ARG A 92 2.02 -4.48 1.92
CA ARG A 92 2.39 -3.29 1.14
C ARG A 92 2.07 -2.00 1.88
N PHE A 93 2.95 -1.02 1.75
CA PHE A 93 2.63 0.37 2.08
C PHE A 93 1.82 1.01 0.96
N VAL A 94 0.74 1.71 1.32
CA VAL A 94 -0.13 2.38 0.35
C VAL A 94 0.44 3.76 0.02
N ARG A 95 0.61 4.02 -1.28
CA ARG A 95 0.98 5.33 -1.83
C ARG A 95 -0.20 5.86 -2.65
N GLY A 96 -0.49 7.16 -2.52
CA GLY A 96 -1.42 7.84 -3.42
C GLY A 96 -1.01 7.67 -4.89
N ALA A 97 -1.97 7.36 -5.74
CA ALA A 97 -1.75 7.27 -7.18
C ALA A 97 -1.67 8.68 -7.79
N SER A 98 -0.66 8.93 -8.62
CA SER A 98 -0.54 10.19 -9.38
C SER A 98 -1.15 10.12 -10.77
N SER A 99 -1.24 8.93 -11.38
CA SER A 99 -1.83 8.71 -12.70
C SER A 99 -2.65 7.42 -12.76
N SER A 100 -2.03 6.29 -12.45
CA SER A 100 -2.68 4.97 -12.46
C SER A 100 -2.67 4.33 -11.07
N ALA A 101 -3.86 3.90 -10.63
CA ALA A 101 -4.00 3.07 -9.43
C ALA A 101 -3.41 1.67 -9.67
N GLY A 102 -2.97 1.00 -8.60
CA GLY A 102 -2.47 -0.39 -8.65
C GLY A 102 -1.01 -0.55 -9.07
N THR A 103 -0.28 0.54 -9.36
CA THR A 103 1.17 0.46 -9.58
C THR A 103 1.89 0.06 -8.29
N THR A 104 2.92 -0.79 -8.41
CA THR A 104 3.72 -1.26 -7.26
C THR A 104 5.21 -0.98 -7.48
N GLY A 105 5.97 -0.94 -6.40
CA GLY A 105 7.41 -0.72 -6.43
C GLY A 105 7.99 -0.65 -5.01
N GLY A 106 9.29 -0.38 -4.92
CA GLY A 106 10.04 -0.41 -3.66
C GLY A 106 10.50 -1.83 -3.28
N SER A 107 11.29 -1.92 -2.22
CA SER A 107 11.78 -3.18 -1.67
C SER A 107 11.83 -3.09 -0.15
N ALA A 108 11.52 -4.20 0.51
CA ALA A 108 11.68 -4.36 1.95
C ALA A 108 13.15 -4.34 2.38
N SER A 109 14.05 -4.77 1.49
CA SER A 109 15.49 -4.87 1.76
C SER A 109 16.29 -4.50 0.53
N VAL A 110 17.54 -4.07 0.73
CA VAL A 110 18.48 -3.88 -0.38
C VAL A 110 19.71 -4.75 -0.16
N SER A 111 20.10 -5.47 -1.21
CA SER A 111 21.36 -6.21 -1.26
C SER A 111 22.33 -5.41 -2.13
N HIS A 112 23.55 -5.19 -1.63
CA HIS A 112 24.62 -4.62 -2.43
C HIS A 112 25.93 -5.35 -2.14
N SER A 113 26.81 -5.36 -3.14
CA SER A 113 28.13 -5.98 -3.09
C SER A 113 29.16 -5.08 -3.73
N HIS A 114 30.38 -5.11 -3.23
CA HIS A 114 31.51 -4.37 -3.81
C HIS A 114 32.46 -5.34 -4.50
N THR A 115 32.90 -5.03 -5.71
CA THR A 115 33.99 -5.79 -6.34
C THR A 115 35.21 -4.90 -6.37
N ALA A 116 36.26 -5.29 -5.65
CA ALA A 116 37.57 -4.66 -5.76
C ALA A 116 38.44 -5.53 -6.67
N THR A 117 38.88 -4.98 -7.79
CA THR A 117 39.75 -5.67 -8.73
C THR A 117 41.17 -5.14 -8.55
N GLY A 118 42.06 -5.96 -7.99
CA GLY A 118 43.50 -5.70 -7.96
C GLY A 118 44.10 -5.56 -6.55
N SER A 119 44.94 -6.52 -6.19
CA SER A 119 46.09 -6.28 -5.32
C SER A 119 47.33 -6.73 -6.08
N ASP A 120 48.11 -5.75 -6.57
CA ASP A 120 49.41 -6.01 -7.18
C ASP A 120 50.41 -6.23 -6.05
N VAL A 121 50.86 -7.48 -5.86
CA VAL A 121 52.01 -7.76 -5.01
C VAL A 121 53.23 -7.92 -5.89
N TRP A 122 54.26 -7.13 -5.62
CA TRP A 122 55.57 -7.26 -6.25
C TRP A 122 56.47 -8.10 -5.33
N TYR A 123 56.83 -9.31 -5.75
CA TYR A 123 57.87 -10.09 -5.09
C TYR A 123 59.03 -10.36 -6.07
N GLY A 124 60.24 -10.08 -5.60
CA GLY A 124 61.47 -10.36 -6.34
C GLY A 124 62.08 -11.68 -5.89
N THR A 125 62.27 -12.60 -6.83
CA THR A 125 63.10 -13.80 -6.62
C THR A 125 64.40 -13.64 -7.39
N LEU A 126 65.51 -14.07 -6.76
CA LEU A 126 66.79 -14.21 -7.46
C LEU A 126 66.69 -15.39 -8.44
N VAL A 127 66.83 -15.11 -9.72
CA VAL A 127 66.93 -16.12 -10.77
C VAL A 127 68.36 -16.12 -11.29
N LYS A 128 68.99 -17.30 -11.32
CA LYS A 128 70.31 -17.50 -11.89
C LYS A 128 70.18 -17.59 -13.40
N VAL A 129 70.81 -16.69 -14.16
CA VAL A 129 70.91 -16.79 -15.63
C VAL A 129 72.31 -17.26 -15.99
N TRP A 130 72.41 -18.22 -16.92
CA TRP A 130 73.67 -18.82 -17.33
C TRP A 130 74.04 -18.36 -18.74
N GLU A 131 75.09 -17.57 -18.87
CA GLU A 131 75.58 -17.02 -20.14
C GLU A 131 77.03 -17.47 -20.42
N GLY A 132 77.28 -18.78 -20.33
CA GLY A 132 78.58 -19.36 -20.69
C GLY A 132 79.72 -19.04 -19.70
N GLY A 133 79.40 -18.82 -18.42
CA GLY A 133 80.35 -18.50 -17.35
C GLY A 133 79.70 -18.59 -15.96
N SER A 134 80.34 -17.99 -14.94
CA SER A 134 79.77 -17.96 -13.57
C SER A 134 78.37 -17.34 -13.55
N PRO A 135 77.38 -17.97 -12.87
CA PRO A 135 76.01 -17.48 -12.91
C PRO A 135 75.90 -16.08 -12.30
N LEU A 136 75.16 -15.20 -12.98
CA LEU A 136 74.78 -13.88 -12.47
C LEU A 136 73.41 -13.98 -11.77
N ASP A 137 73.24 -13.22 -10.69
CA ASP A 137 71.96 -13.09 -10.01
C ASP A 137 71.13 -12.00 -10.71
N TYR A 138 69.98 -12.40 -11.27
CA TYR A 138 69.03 -11.49 -11.91
C TYR A 138 67.74 -11.41 -11.08
N VAL A 139 67.29 -10.19 -10.76
CA VAL A 139 66.02 -9.99 -10.06
C VAL A 139 64.89 -9.97 -11.09
N LYS A 140 64.07 -11.02 -11.11
CA LYS A 140 62.85 -11.06 -11.92
C LYS A 140 61.65 -10.65 -11.08
N TYR A 141 60.88 -9.68 -11.57
CA TYR A 141 59.61 -9.30 -10.98
C TYR A 141 58.48 -10.10 -11.62
N PHE A 142 57.71 -10.83 -10.81
CA PHE A 142 56.46 -11.46 -11.24
C PHE A 142 55.27 -10.65 -10.73
N ARG A 143 54.29 -10.41 -11.62
CA ARG A 143 52.98 -9.85 -11.25
C ARG A 143 51.99 -11.02 -11.18
N HIS A 144 51.30 -11.17 -10.05
CA HIS A 144 50.14 -12.05 -9.93
C HIS A 144 49.00 -11.32 -9.23
N TYR A 145 47.77 -11.77 -9.49
CA TYR A 145 46.55 -11.16 -8.95
C TYR A 145 45.93 -12.06 -7.89
N HIS A 146 45.53 -11.50 -6.76
CA HIS A 146 44.60 -12.16 -5.84
C HIS A 146 43.16 -11.72 -6.12
N PRO A 147 42.20 -12.66 -6.26
CA PRO A 147 40.80 -12.30 -6.30
C PRO A 147 40.37 -11.82 -4.91
N VAL A 148 39.91 -10.57 -4.82
CA VAL A 148 39.23 -10.08 -3.62
C VAL A 148 37.73 -10.23 -3.86
N THR A 149 37.12 -11.19 -3.19
CA THR A 149 35.67 -11.38 -3.18
C THR A 149 35.09 -10.65 -1.97
N SER A 150 34.09 -9.79 -2.19
CA SER A 150 33.25 -9.31 -1.08
C SER A 150 32.01 -10.18 -0.97
N THR A 151 31.44 -10.23 0.23
CA THR A 151 30.15 -10.88 0.46
C THR A 151 29.07 -9.82 0.34
N ALA A 152 28.00 -10.14 -0.40
CA ALA A 152 26.83 -9.26 -0.46
C ALA A 152 26.21 -9.14 0.93
N VAL A 153 25.95 -7.90 1.37
CA VAL A 153 25.23 -7.65 2.61
C VAL A 153 23.81 -7.23 2.25
N THR A 154 22.83 -7.88 2.88
CA THR A 154 21.43 -7.47 2.81
C THR A 154 21.11 -6.64 4.03
N ILE A 155 20.59 -5.43 3.82
CA ILE A 155 20.06 -4.57 4.88
C ILE A 155 18.55 -4.51 4.79
N ASP A 156 17.88 -4.62 5.94
CA ASP A 156 16.44 -4.40 6.06
C ASP A 156 16.15 -2.89 6.08
N LEU A 157 15.13 -2.48 5.34
CA LEU A 157 14.70 -1.09 5.21
C LEU A 157 13.33 -0.84 5.87
N LEU A 158 12.67 -1.85 6.44
CA LEU A 158 11.39 -1.65 7.11
C LEU A 158 11.55 -0.83 8.40
N PRO A 159 10.87 0.33 8.51
CA PRO A 159 10.73 1.01 9.80
C PRO A 159 9.86 0.18 10.74
N SER A 160 9.90 0.50 12.05
CA SER A 160 8.95 -0.06 13.02
C SER A 160 7.50 0.19 12.57
N TYR A 161 6.66 -0.84 12.60
CA TYR A 161 5.29 -0.78 12.09
C TYR A 161 4.32 -1.63 12.91
N ILE A 162 3.03 -1.29 12.80
CA ILE A 162 1.90 -2.11 13.26
C ILE A 162 1.22 -2.64 12.00
N ALA A 163 1.10 -3.97 11.90
CA ALA A 163 0.39 -4.61 10.79
C ALA A 163 -1.11 -4.62 11.06
N LEU A 164 -1.89 -4.04 10.15
CA LEU A 164 -3.35 -4.15 10.12
C LEU A 164 -3.76 -4.80 8.80
N HIS A 165 -4.91 -5.47 8.80
CA HIS A 165 -5.53 -5.98 7.58
C HIS A 165 -6.09 -4.82 6.77
N PHE A 166 -5.92 -4.88 5.46
CA PHE A 166 -6.71 -4.07 4.55
C PHE A 166 -7.98 -4.82 4.21
N ILE A 167 -9.13 -4.16 4.38
CA ILE A 167 -10.44 -4.71 4.03
C ILE A 167 -11.17 -3.78 3.07
N MET A 168 -11.89 -4.33 2.11
CA MET A 168 -12.66 -3.62 1.10
C MET A 168 -14.15 -3.82 1.35
N LYS A 169 -14.94 -2.75 1.30
CA LYS A 169 -16.40 -2.85 1.34
C LYS A 169 -16.87 -3.58 0.09
N GLY A 170 -17.53 -4.72 0.30
CA GLY A 170 -18.19 -5.50 -0.76
C GLY A 170 -19.51 -4.88 -1.20
#